data_AF-A0AAN6SL00-F1
#
_entry.id   AF-A0AAN6SL00-F1
#
_cell.length_a   1.000
_cell.length_b   1.000
_cell.length_c   1.000
_cell.angle_alpha   90.00
_cell.angle_beta   90.00
_cell.angle_gamma   90.00
#
_symmetry.space_group_name_H-M   'P 1'
#
loop_
_entity.id
_entity.type
_entity.pdbx_description
1 polymer ?
#
loop_
_entity_poly.entity_id
_entity_poly.type
_entity_poly.pdbx_seq_one_letter_code
_entity_poly.pdbx_strand_id
1 'polypeptide(L)'
;QSDLVAAALMFWSVTRMIERWWLICGPDMLGMPPMEDNFGPCRRNPFIKAAPVTPFMDTQLDEMTIRDVLVPIKNKLLRLLKERMLARKREDWYEIYLVSFIILHNSERVLSHIMDFARRFGVNPEPRSNHESPLSHAYYQVCKTVLVYFHFASGGAAPLSLDWTGTGQGSPSMTEHQIAYLRDIKDEVRRQDAQLRDLQSVSMYDTEMYWCHQMLFPGWKADVPHSGKLLEFTEKDFLVT
;
A
#
# COMPACT_ATOMS: atom_id res chain seq x y z
N GLN A 1 -17.67 -11.87 8.10
CA GLN A 1 -16.49 -11.01 7.90
C GLN A 1 -15.86 -11.40 6.57
N SER A 2 -15.43 -10.45 5.74
CA SER A 2 -14.89 -10.76 4.40
C SER A 2 -13.46 -11.31 4.50
N ASP A 3 -13.26 -12.53 3.98
CA ASP A 3 -11.94 -13.18 3.94
C ASP A 3 -10.92 -12.40 3.10
N LEU A 4 -11.38 -11.67 2.06
CA LEU A 4 -10.50 -10.87 1.22
C LEU A 4 -10.02 -9.62 1.96
N VAL A 5 -10.94 -8.88 2.61
CA VAL A 5 -10.58 -7.69 3.38
C VAL A 5 -9.66 -8.07 4.53
N ALA A 6 -9.94 -9.19 5.21
CA ALA A 6 -9.06 -9.71 6.27
C ALA A 6 -7.65 -10.03 5.73
N ALA A 7 -7.55 -10.69 4.57
CA ALA A 7 -6.26 -10.96 3.94
C ALA A 7 -5.51 -9.68 3.54
N ALA A 8 -6.23 -8.66 3.05
CA ALA A 8 -5.64 -7.37 2.67
C ALA A 8 -5.11 -6.59 3.89
N LEU A 9 -5.89 -6.56 4.98
CA LEU A 9 -5.45 -5.93 6.24
C LEU A 9 -4.26 -6.67 6.84
N MET A 10 -4.28 -8.00 6.85
CA MET A 10 -3.13 -8.79 7.31
C MET A 10 -1.89 -8.55 6.46
N PHE A 11 -2.03 -8.49 5.14
CA PHE A 11 -0.94 -8.17 4.22
C PHE A 11 -0.34 -6.79 4.56
N TRP A 12 -1.19 -5.77 4.66
CA TRP A 12 -0.79 -4.41 5.03
C TRP A 12 -0.08 -4.36 6.38
N SER A 13 -0.62 -5.04 7.40
CA SER A 13 -0.02 -5.09 8.74
C SER A 13 1.35 -5.76 8.75
N VAL A 14 1.50 -6.89 8.06
CA VAL A 14 2.79 -7.61 7.99
C VAL A 14 3.82 -6.78 7.20
N THR A 15 3.43 -6.08 6.14
CA THR A 15 4.35 -5.16 5.44
C THR A 15 4.84 -4.04 6.37
N ARG A 16 3.96 -3.45 7.19
CA ARG A 16 4.39 -2.41 8.17
C ARG A 16 5.29 -2.96 9.28
N MET A 17 5.20 -4.26 9.57
CA MET A 17 6.02 -4.91 10.58
C MET A 17 7.48 -4.99 10.14
N ILE A 18 7.74 -5.37 8.90
CA ILE A 18 9.10 -5.49 8.32
C ILE A 18 9.72 -4.14 7.89
N GLU A 19 8.92 -3.07 7.83
CA GLU A 19 9.44 -1.71 7.58
C GLU A 19 9.91 -1.02 8.86
N ARG A 20 9.73 -1.66 10.02
CA ARG A 20 10.08 -1.11 11.33
C ARG A 20 11.11 -2.00 11.98
N TRP A 21 12.00 -1.37 12.73
CA TRP A 21 13.00 -2.04 13.54
C TRP A 21 12.37 -3.09 14.45
N TRP A 22 12.97 -4.28 14.46
CA TRP A 22 12.62 -5.30 15.42
C TRP A 22 13.19 -4.95 16.79
N LEU A 23 12.37 -5.13 17.83
CA LEU A 23 12.71 -4.76 19.20
C LEU A 23 12.63 -5.96 20.14
N ILE A 24 13.63 -6.10 21.00
CA ILE A 24 13.64 -7.02 22.12
C ILE A 24 12.96 -6.35 23.30
N CYS A 25 11.74 -6.78 23.63
CA CYS A 25 10.94 -6.26 24.74
C CYS A 25 10.93 -7.17 25.97
N GLY A 26 11.79 -8.21 25.99
CA GLY A 26 11.89 -9.20 27.06
C GLY A 26 12.77 -8.74 28.23
N PRO A 27 12.79 -9.49 29.35
CA PRO A 27 13.67 -9.22 30.49
C PRO A 27 15.15 -9.43 30.13
N ASP A 28 15.44 -10.32 29.17
CA ASP A 28 16.77 -10.51 28.61
C ASP A 28 16.92 -9.68 27.32
N MET A 29 17.82 -8.71 27.36
CA MET A 29 18.14 -7.81 26.23
C MET A 29 19.46 -8.19 25.56
N LEU A 30 19.94 -9.43 25.75
CA LEU A 30 21.18 -9.95 25.17
C LEU A 30 22.41 -9.08 25.51
N GLY A 31 22.41 -8.49 26.71
CA GLY A 31 23.45 -7.58 27.17
C GLY A 31 23.43 -6.19 26.53
N MET A 32 22.44 -5.87 25.69
CA MET A 32 22.28 -4.53 25.10
C MET A 32 21.57 -3.59 26.07
N PRO A 33 21.99 -2.33 26.17
CA PRO A 33 21.28 -1.34 26.98
C PRO A 33 19.90 -1.06 26.35
N PRO A 34 18.87 -0.78 27.17
CA PRO A 34 17.61 -0.29 26.67
C PRO A 34 17.82 1.00 25.87
N MET A 35 16.98 1.22 24.86
CA MET A 35 17.00 2.44 24.05
C MET A 35 16.90 3.70 24.91
N GLU A 36 17.86 4.60 24.74
CA GLU A 36 17.81 5.98 25.23
C GLU A 36 17.15 6.91 24.21
N ASP A 37 16.76 8.12 24.62
CA ASP A 37 16.01 9.09 23.81
C ASP A 37 16.69 9.48 22.47
N ASN A 38 17.99 9.19 22.32
CA ASN A 38 18.80 9.60 21.17
C ASN A 38 19.21 8.44 20.24
N PHE A 39 18.69 7.23 20.44
CA PHE A 39 19.09 6.07 19.61
C PHE A 39 18.28 5.97 18.31
N GLY A 40 18.70 6.73 17.29
CA GLY A 40 18.25 6.56 15.91
C GLY A 40 16.76 6.88 15.64
N PRO A 41 16.20 6.42 14.50
CA PRO A 41 14.84 6.76 14.07
C PRO A 41 13.74 5.97 14.81
N CYS A 42 14.09 5.11 15.77
CA CYS A 42 13.08 4.36 16.51
C CYS A 42 12.41 5.31 17.50
N ARG A 43 11.11 5.55 17.33
CA ARG A 43 10.34 6.29 18.35
C ARG A 43 10.35 5.49 19.65
N ARG A 44 10.98 6.03 20.69
CA ARG A 44 10.89 5.49 22.05
C ARG A 44 9.41 5.30 22.40
N ASN A 45 9.04 4.08 22.75
CA ASN A 45 7.78 3.83 23.45
C ASN A 45 8.05 4.07 24.95
N PRO A 46 7.50 5.13 25.57
CA PRO A 46 7.79 5.43 26.97
C PRO A 46 7.26 4.35 27.93
N PHE A 47 6.39 3.47 27.46
CA PHE A 47 5.78 2.40 28.26
C PHE A 47 6.50 1.06 28.16
N ILE A 48 7.44 0.89 27.22
CA ILE A 48 8.13 -0.39 26.98
C ILE A 48 9.63 -0.16 26.94
N LYS A 49 10.35 -0.77 27.89
CA LYS A 49 11.82 -0.87 27.79
C LYS A 49 12.15 -1.90 26.73
N ALA A 50 12.84 -1.47 25.69
CA ALA A 50 13.25 -2.35 24.60
C ALA A 50 14.65 -2.00 24.11
N ALA A 51 15.34 -2.99 23.55
CA ALA A 51 16.59 -2.81 22.82
C ALA A 51 16.35 -3.19 21.35
N PRO A 52 16.94 -2.48 20.37
CA PRO A 52 16.88 -2.92 18.98
C PRO A 52 17.61 -4.26 18.84
N VAL A 53 17.14 -5.13 17.95
CA VAL A 53 17.92 -6.31 17.57
C VAL A 53 19.19 -5.88 16.83
N THR A 54 20.19 -6.77 16.75
CA THR A 54 21.39 -6.49 15.93
C THR A 54 21.01 -6.45 14.44
N PRO A 55 21.74 -5.71 13.57
CA PRO A 55 21.42 -5.64 12.14
C PRO A 55 21.31 -7.01 11.47
N PHE A 56 22.16 -7.97 11.87
CA PHE A 56 22.10 -9.34 11.36
C PHE A 56 20.81 -10.07 11.77
N MET A 57 20.37 -9.89 13.02
CA MET A 57 19.09 -10.44 13.49
C MET A 57 17.91 -9.76 12.80
N ASP A 58 17.98 -8.44 12.56
CA ASP A 58 16.94 -7.66 11.88
C ASP A 58 16.68 -8.24 10.47
N THR A 59 17.76 -8.39 9.68
CA THR A 59 17.69 -8.99 8.33
C THR A 59 17.14 -10.42 8.38
N GLN A 60 17.59 -11.26 9.33
CA GLN A 60 17.09 -12.63 9.44
C GLN A 60 15.60 -12.71 9.81
N LEU A 61 15.15 -11.84 10.72
CA LEU A 61 13.74 -11.77 11.10
C LEU A 61 12.87 -11.28 9.94
N ASP A 62 13.36 -10.32 9.16
CA ASP A 62 12.72 -9.88 7.92
C ASP A 62 12.63 -11.00 6.90
N GLU A 63 13.74 -11.71 6.62
CA GLU A 63 13.76 -12.84 5.68
C GLU A 63 12.76 -13.94 6.08
N MET A 64 12.77 -14.33 7.36
CA MET A 64 11.83 -15.32 7.89
C MET A 64 10.39 -14.84 7.77
N THR A 65 10.11 -13.59 8.15
CA THR A 65 8.77 -13.01 8.07
C THR A 65 8.29 -12.91 6.62
N ILE A 66 9.15 -12.47 5.71
CA ILE A 66 8.83 -12.35 4.29
C ILE A 66 8.48 -13.72 3.71
N ARG A 67 9.36 -14.71 3.93
CA ARG A 67 9.21 -16.06 3.37
C ARG A 67 8.00 -16.80 3.96
N ASP A 68 7.88 -16.80 5.28
CA ASP A 68 6.97 -17.70 5.99
C ASP A 68 5.61 -17.05 6.28
N VAL A 69 5.50 -15.72 6.20
CA VAL A 69 4.27 -14.98 6.53
C VAL A 69 3.80 -14.11 5.35
N LEU A 70 4.62 -13.16 4.88
CA LEU A 70 4.18 -12.16 3.89
C LEU A 70 3.87 -12.78 2.53
N VAL A 71 4.75 -13.65 2.01
CA VAL A 71 4.57 -14.30 0.71
C VAL A 71 3.32 -15.19 0.67
N PRO A 72 3.05 -16.06 1.66
CA PRO A 72 1.80 -16.81 1.74
C PRO A 72 0.55 -15.92 1.77
N ILE A 73 0.55 -14.85 2.59
CA ILE A 73 -0.59 -13.92 2.69
C ILE A 73 -0.80 -13.19 1.36
N LYS A 74 0.28 -12.70 0.72
CA LYS A 74 0.24 -12.07 -0.61
C LYS A 74 -0.41 -13.00 -1.64
N ASN A 75 0.04 -14.25 -1.70
CA ASN A 75 -0.48 -15.22 -2.67
C ASN A 75 -1.96 -15.53 -2.43
N LYS A 76 -2.38 -15.65 -1.15
CA LYS A 76 -3.79 -15.80 -0.78
C LYS A 76 -4.61 -14.58 -1.20
N LEU A 77 -4.15 -13.37 -0.89
CA LEU A 77 -4.80 -12.11 -1.22
C LEU A 77 -5.01 -11.97 -2.74
N LEU A 78 -3.95 -12.16 -3.53
CA LEU A 78 -4.01 -12.03 -4.99
C LEU A 78 -4.95 -13.06 -5.63
N ARG A 79 -4.95 -14.30 -5.12
CA ARG A 79 -5.89 -15.33 -5.58
C ARG A 79 -7.34 -14.92 -5.32
N LEU A 80 -7.67 -14.55 -4.09
CA LEU A 80 -9.03 -14.15 -3.71
C LEU A 80 -9.47 -12.89 -4.48
N LEU A 81 -8.59 -11.89 -4.63
CA LEU A 81 -8.91 -10.66 -5.35
C LEU A 81 -9.21 -10.95 -6.82
N LYS A 82 -8.37 -11.77 -7.47
CA LYS A 82 -8.58 -12.19 -8.85
C LYS A 82 -9.90 -12.93 -9.02
N GLU A 83 -10.22 -13.87 -8.14
CA GLU A 83 -11.48 -14.61 -8.16
C GLU A 83 -12.69 -13.67 -8.08
N ARG A 84 -12.67 -12.71 -7.15
CA ARG A 84 -13.75 -11.71 -6.98
C ARG A 84 -13.89 -10.79 -8.19
N MET A 85 -12.78 -10.23 -8.69
CA MET A 85 -12.79 -9.35 -9.86
C MET A 85 -13.27 -10.06 -11.12
N LEU A 86 -12.90 -11.33 -11.32
CA LEU A 86 -13.32 -12.12 -12.49
C LEU A 86 -14.76 -12.64 -12.39
N ALA A 87 -15.30 -12.83 -11.18
CA ALA A 87 -16.69 -13.20 -10.98
C ALA A 87 -17.67 -12.11 -11.45
N ARG A 88 -17.22 -10.84 -11.53
CA ARG A 88 -18.00 -9.68 -12.01
C ARG A 88 -19.35 -9.51 -11.31
N LYS A 89 -19.45 -9.92 -10.04
CA LYS A 89 -20.65 -9.74 -9.23
C LYS A 89 -20.69 -8.33 -8.67
N ARG A 90 -21.83 -7.67 -8.80
CA ARG A 90 -22.04 -6.31 -8.26
C ARG A 90 -21.92 -6.26 -6.73
N GLU A 91 -22.27 -7.35 -6.07
CA GLU A 91 -22.21 -7.51 -4.61
C GLU A 91 -20.78 -7.43 -4.07
N ASP A 92 -19.80 -7.91 -4.85
CA ASP A 92 -18.39 -7.94 -4.47
C ASP A 92 -17.71 -6.55 -4.64
N TRP A 93 -18.39 -5.57 -5.25
CA TRP A 93 -17.78 -4.28 -5.60
C TRP A 93 -17.14 -3.57 -4.41
N TYR A 94 -17.86 -3.48 -3.28
CA TYR A 94 -17.38 -2.74 -2.11
C TYR A 94 -16.12 -3.38 -1.51
N GLU A 95 -16.10 -4.71 -1.47
CA GLU A 95 -14.95 -5.50 -1.04
C GLU A 95 -13.75 -5.32 -1.98
N ILE A 96 -13.98 -5.37 -3.30
CA ILE A 96 -12.94 -5.12 -4.31
C ILE A 96 -12.39 -3.69 -4.20
N TYR A 97 -13.27 -2.69 -4.02
CA TYR A 97 -12.89 -1.30 -3.82
C TYR A 97 -11.98 -1.14 -2.61
N LEU A 98 -12.40 -1.61 -1.43
CA LEU A 98 -11.60 -1.48 -0.22
C LEU A 98 -10.24 -2.18 -0.34
N VAL A 99 -10.22 -3.39 -0.90
CA VAL A 99 -8.99 -4.17 -1.01
C VAL A 99 -8.03 -3.56 -2.03
N SER A 100 -8.55 -3.06 -3.16
CA SER A 100 -7.73 -2.34 -4.15
C SER A 100 -7.14 -1.07 -3.54
N PHE A 101 -7.93 -0.33 -2.76
CA PHE A 101 -7.46 0.86 -2.03
C PHE A 101 -6.34 0.50 -1.04
N ILE A 102 -6.52 -0.55 -0.24
CA ILE A 102 -5.50 -1.02 0.72
C ILE A 102 -4.20 -1.42 -0.01
N ILE A 103 -4.28 -2.12 -1.13
CA ILE A 103 -3.09 -2.55 -1.91
C ILE A 103 -2.37 -1.33 -2.48
N LEU A 104 -3.09 -0.38 -3.09
CA LEU A 104 -2.50 0.83 -3.66
C LEU A 104 -1.85 1.69 -2.58
N HIS A 105 -2.54 1.89 -1.46
CA HIS A 105 -1.99 2.59 -0.31
C HIS A 105 -0.76 1.87 0.26
N ASN A 106 -0.79 0.54 0.35
CA ASN A 106 0.37 -0.23 0.80
C ASN A 106 1.61 0.03 -0.08
N SER A 107 1.42 0.06 -1.41
CA SER A 107 2.49 0.37 -2.36
C SER A 107 3.03 1.80 -2.19
N GLU A 108 2.17 2.80 -1.97
CA GLU A 108 2.60 4.17 -1.64
C GLU A 108 3.52 4.19 -0.41
N ARG A 109 3.12 3.48 0.65
CA ARG A 109 3.89 3.41 1.90
C ARG A 109 5.23 2.72 1.72
N VAL A 110 5.29 1.62 0.96
CA VAL A 110 6.55 0.91 0.68
C VAL A 110 7.50 1.81 -0.12
N LEU A 111 7.00 2.47 -1.17
CA LEU A 111 7.81 3.40 -1.98
C LEU A 111 8.33 4.57 -1.17
N SER A 112 7.51 5.13 -0.29
CA SER A 112 7.92 6.20 0.63
C SER A 112 8.99 5.71 1.61
N HIS A 113 8.86 4.49 2.15
CA HIS A 113 9.86 3.88 3.02
C HIS A 113 11.19 3.66 2.30
N ILE A 114 11.16 3.16 1.06
CA ILE A 114 12.34 3.03 0.21
C ILE A 114 13.06 4.38 0.05
N MET A 115 12.30 5.46 -0.18
CA MET A 115 12.90 6.79 -0.31
C MET A 115 13.50 7.33 0.98
N ASP A 116 12.82 7.11 2.10
CA ASP A 116 13.31 7.50 3.42
C ASP A 116 14.60 6.74 3.76
N PHE A 117 14.67 5.44 3.49
CA PHE A 117 15.89 4.65 3.60
C PHE A 117 17.01 5.22 2.72
N ALA A 118 16.73 5.42 1.43
CA ALA A 118 17.72 5.92 0.48
C ALA A 118 18.32 7.27 0.90
N ARG A 119 17.47 8.19 1.40
CA ARG A 119 17.90 9.49 1.94
C ARG A 119 18.77 9.36 3.19
N ARG A 120 18.42 8.45 4.10
CA ARG A 120 19.16 8.25 5.37
C ARG A 120 20.55 7.67 5.16
N PHE A 121 20.67 6.74 4.21
CA PHE A 121 21.91 6.02 3.95
C PHE A 121 22.69 6.52 2.73
N GLY A 122 22.24 7.63 2.11
CA GLY A 122 22.92 8.24 0.95
C GLY A 122 22.91 7.37 -0.31
N VAL A 123 21.95 6.45 -0.43
CA VAL A 123 21.79 5.60 -1.60
C VAL A 123 21.21 6.44 -2.73
N ASN A 124 22.02 6.70 -3.76
CA ASN A 124 21.55 7.39 -4.96
C ASN A 124 20.99 6.39 -5.97
N PRO A 125 19.80 6.62 -6.53
CA PRO A 125 19.28 5.84 -7.65
C PRO A 125 20.05 6.23 -8.91
N GLU A 126 21.27 5.73 -9.07
CA GLU A 126 22.00 5.89 -10.32
C GLU A 126 21.35 5.04 -11.42
N PRO A 127 21.23 5.55 -12.66
CA PRO A 127 20.73 4.75 -13.78
C PRO A 127 21.67 3.56 -14.02
N ARG A 128 21.16 2.33 -13.98
CA ARG A 128 21.96 1.12 -14.21
C ARG A 128 21.60 0.49 -15.56
N SER A 129 22.62 0.04 -16.29
CA SER A 129 22.43 -0.49 -17.65
C SER A 129 21.72 -1.85 -17.66
N ASN A 130 20.44 -1.81 -18.01
CA ASN A 130 19.68 -2.78 -18.82
C ASN A 130 19.49 -4.25 -18.35
N HIS A 131 19.89 -4.67 -17.14
CA HIS A 131 19.76 -6.10 -16.76
C HIS A 131 18.91 -6.41 -15.53
N GLU A 132 18.53 -5.43 -14.71
CA GLU A 132 17.66 -5.65 -13.55
C GLU A 132 16.38 -4.81 -13.69
N SER A 133 15.22 -5.44 -13.51
CA SER A 133 13.93 -4.72 -13.51
C SER A 133 13.87 -3.88 -12.23
N PRO A 134 13.84 -2.54 -12.32
CA PRO A 134 13.93 -1.76 -11.10
C PRO A 134 12.69 -1.96 -10.23
N LEU A 135 12.89 -1.99 -8.91
CA LEU A 135 11.85 -2.18 -7.90
C LEU A 135 10.68 -1.21 -8.11
N SER A 136 10.98 0.06 -8.41
CA SER A 136 9.97 1.07 -8.71
C SER A 136 9.13 0.74 -9.94
N HIS A 137 9.73 0.12 -10.97
CA HIS A 137 8.99 -0.34 -12.14
C HIS A 137 8.04 -1.48 -11.79
N ALA A 138 8.47 -2.43 -10.95
CA ALA A 138 7.60 -3.50 -10.49
C ALA A 138 6.38 -2.94 -9.73
N TYR A 139 6.60 -2.03 -8.77
CA TYR A 139 5.49 -1.37 -8.04
C TYR A 139 4.58 -0.56 -8.95
N TYR A 140 5.15 0.21 -9.89
CA TYR A 140 4.38 0.96 -10.89
C TYR A 140 3.45 0.03 -11.68
N GLN A 141 3.97 -1.09 -12.19
CA GLN A 141 3.18 -2.06 -12.95
C GLN A 141 2.10 -2.73 -12.10
N VAL A 142 2.40 -3.06 -10.84
CA VAL A 142 1.42 -3.61 -9.90
C VAL A 142 0.28 -2.62 -9.66
N CYS A 143 0.58 -1.37 -9.33
CA CYS A 143 -0.44 -0.34 -9.09
C CYS A 143 -1.30 -0.09 -10.33
N LYS A 144 -0.68 0.04 -11.51
CA LYS A 144 -1.41 0.19 -12.78
C LYS A 144 -2.29 -1.03 -13.05
N THR A 145 -1.80 -2.25 -12.82
CA THR A 145 -2.59 -3.47 -13.01
C THR A 145 -3.82 -3.47 -12.11
N VAL A 146 -3.66 -3.19 -10.81
CA VAL A 146 -4.79 -3.10 -9.87
C VAL A 146 -5.82 -2.07 -10.34
N LEU A 147 -5.39 -0.89 -10.77
CA LEU A 147 -6.27 0.15 -11.30
C LEU A 147 -7.01 -0.28 -12.57
N VAL A 148 -6.33 -0.93 -13.52
CA VAL A 148 -6.95 -1.47 -14.75
C VAL A 148 -8.06 -2.46 -14.39
N TYR A 149 -7.78 -3.43 -13.52
CA TYR A 149 -8.78 -4.42 -13.13
C TYR A 149 -9.93 -3.80 -12.33
N PHE A 150 -9.65 -2.84 -11.46
CA PHE A 150 -10.69 -2.11 -10.73
C PHE A 150 -11.63 -1.37 -11.70
N HIS A 151 -11.08 -0.57 -12.62
CA HIS A 151 -11.88 0.25 -13.54
C HIS A 151 -12.62 -0.58 -14.59
N PHE A 152 -11.97 -1.58 -15.19
CA PHE A 152 -12.54 -2.30 -16.32
C PHE A 152 -13.24 -3.62 -15.95
N ALA A 153 -12.75 -4.35 -14.94
CA ALA A 153 -13.37 -5.61 -14.53
C ALA A 153 -14.45 -5.41 -13.45
N SER A 154 -14.34 -4.34 -12.66
CA SER A 154 -15.21 -4.12 -11.49
C SER A 154 -16.18 -2.93 -11.66
N GLY A 155 -16.15 -2.23 -12.79
CA GLY A 155 -17.02 -1.06 -13.01
C GLY A 155 -16.54 0.25 -12.37
N GLY A 156 -15.31 0.25 -11.85
CA GLY A 156 -14.58 1.45 -11.43
C GLY A 156 -15.31 2.32 -10.42
N ALA A 157 -15.18 3.64 -10.59
CA ALA A 157 -15.77 4.65 -9.72
C ALA A 157 -17.29 4.83 -9.89
N ALA A 158 -17.97 4.03 -10.72
CA ALA A 158 -19.39 4.25 -11.03
C ALA A 158 -20.28 4.34 -9.77
N PRO A 159 -20.10 3.50 -8.73
CA PRO A 159 -20.88 3.62 -7.48
C PRO A 159 -20.64 4.91 -6.68
N LEU A 160 -19.51 5.61 -6.87
CA LEU A 160 -19.27 6.94 -6.27
C LEU A 160 -20.08 8.04 -6.97
N SER A 161 -20.46 7.82 -8.24
CA SER A 161 -21.28 8.75 -9.02
C SER A 161 -22.78 8.58 -8.78
N LEU A 162 -23.22 7.42 -8.26
CA LEU A 162 -24.63 7.13 -8.02
C LEU A 162 -25.25 8.06 -6.98
N ASP A 163 -26.55 8.30 -7.15
CA ASP A 163 -27.39 8.93 -6.13
C ASP A 163 -28.08 7.84 -5.31
N TRP A 164 -27.58 7.65 -4.09
CA TRP A 164 -28.04 6.61 -3.16
C TRP A 164 -29.30 7.02 -2.37
N THR A 165 -29.93 8.14 -2.72
CA THR A 165 -31.14 8.66 -2.05
C THR A 165 -32.44 8.12 -2.65
N GLY A 166 -32.41 7.61 -3.89
CA GLY A 166 -33.58 7.06 -4.57
C GLY A 166 -33.84 5.60 -4.23
N THR A 167 -35.08 5.25 -3.88
CA THR A 167 -35.55 3.87 -3.63
C THR A 167 -35.70 3.02 -4.91
N GLY A 168 -35.04 3.39 -6.01
CA GLY A 168 -35.27 2.84 -7.35
C GLY A 168 -34.18 1.88 -7.81
N GLN A 169 -34.51 0.58 -7.78
CA GLN A 169 -34.03 -0.49 -8.68
C GLN A 169 -32.57 -0.37 -9.16
N GLY A 170 -31.64 -0.69 -8.27
CA GLY A 170 -30.24 -0.77 -8.64
C GLY A 170 -29.27 -0.82 -7.47
N SER A 171 -29.78 -0.67 -6.23
CA SER A 171 -28.97 -0.75 -5.02
C SER A 171 -28.16 -2.05 -5.05
N PRO A 172 -26.83 -2.01 -5.22
CA PRO A 172 -26.01 -3.17 -4.92
C PRO A 172 -26.30 -3.65 -3.49
N SER A 173 -26.00 -4.91 -3.22
CA SER A 173 -26.09 -5.57 -1.92
C SER A 173 -25.15 -4.93 -0.88
N MET A 174 -25.34 -3.63 -0.63
CA MET A 174 -24.55 -2.81 0.27
C MET A 174 -25.43 -2.43 1.46
N THR A 175 -24.84 -2.55 2.64
CA THR A 175 -25.45 -2.14 3.90
C THR A 175 -25.57 -0.61 3.98
N GLU A 176 -26.43 -0.12 4.86
CA GLU A 176 -26.61 1.32 5.09
C GLU A 176 -25.30 2.02 5.48
N HIS A 177 -24.45 1.37 6.29
CA HIS A 177 -23.14 1.90 6.68
C HIS A 177 -22.18 2.02 5.49
N GLN A 178 -22.18 1.04 4.57
CA GLN A 178 -21.35 1.09 3.37
C GLN A 178 -21.81 2.23 2.44
N ILE A 179 -23.13 2.41 2.32
CA ILE A 179 -23.70 3.52 1.54
C ILE A 179 -23.33 4.86 2.18
N ALA A 180 -23.46 5.00 3.51
CA ALA A 180 -23.06 6.22 4.23
C ALA A 180 -21.59 6.55 3.99
N TYR A 181 -20.70 5.56 4.15
CA TYR A 181 -19.28 5.71 3.85
C TYR A 181 -19.03 6.21 2.42
N LEU A 182 -19.72 5.66 1.41
CA LEU A 182 -19.54 6.10 0.02
C LEU A 182 -20.04 7.54 -0.21
N ARG A 183 -21.07 8.00 0.51
CA ARG A 183 -21.49 9.40 0.48
C ARG A 183 -20.42 10.32 1.06
N ASP A 184 -19.86 9.96 2.21
CA ASP A 184 -18.80 10.74 2.85
C ASP A 184 -17.58 10.86 1.94
N ILE A 185 -17.17 9.76 1.30
CA ILE A 185 -16.08 9.76 0.32
C ILE A 185 -16.42 10.63 -0.89
N LYS A 186 -17.65 10.57 -1.41
CA LYS A 186 -18.08 11.39 -2.55
C LYS A 186 -18.00 12.88 -2.24
N ASP A 187 -18.46 13.28 -1.05
CA ASP A 187 -18.42 14.68 -0.62
C ASP A 187 -16.98 15.15 -0.38
N GLU A 188 -16.13 14.27 0.17
CA GLU A 188 -14.72 14.56 0.37
C GLU A 188 -13.94 14.69 -0.94
N VAL A 189 -14.20 13.83 -1.93
CA VAL A 189 -13.61 13.93 -3.27
C VAL A 189 -14.02 15.24 -3.94
N ARG A 190 -15.28 15.65 -3.80
CA ARG A 190 -15.75 16.96 -4.32
C ARG A 190 -15.06 18.12 -3.62
N ARG A 191 -14.90 18.04 -2.30
CA ARG A 191 -14.22 19.07 -1.50
C ARG A 191 -12.75 19.23 -1.91
N GLN A 192 -12.08 18.15 -2.27
CA GLN A 192 -10.66 18.11 -2.62
C GLN A 192 -10.37 18.02 -4.14
N ASP A 193 -11.37 18.17 -5.02
CA ASP A 193 -11.23 17.83 -6.46
C ASP A 193 -10.01 18.48 -7.12
N ALA A 194 -9.77 19.77 -6.86
CA ALA A 194 -8.60 20.49 -7.38
C ALA A 194 -7.27 19.85 -6.92
N GLN A 195 -7.12 19.61 -5.60
CA GLN A 195 -5.92 19.02 -5.03
C GLN A 195 -5.67 17.60 -5.57
N LEU A 196 -6.74 16.79 -5.68
CA LEU A 196 -6.64 15.42 -6.19
C LEU A 196 -6.26 15.36 -7.66
N ARG A 197 -6.65 16.36 -8.47
CA ARG A 197 -6.21 16.45 -9.89
C ARG A 197 -4.73 16.78 -10.01
N ASP A 198 -4.21 17.62 -9.12
CA ASP A 198 -2.79 18.00 -9.12
C ASP A 198 -1.88 16.82 -8.76
N LEU A 199 -2.40 15.80 -8.05
CA LEU A 199 -1.64 14.59 -7.69
C LEU A 199 -1.08 13.82 -8.89
N GLN A 200 -1.62 13.98 -10.10
CA GLN A 200 -1.06 13.32 -11.28
C GLN A 200 0.28 13.91 -11.71
N SER A 201 0.55 15.16 -11.31
CA SER A 201 1.75 15.92 -11.71
C SER A 201 2.92 15.77 -10.74
N VAL A 202 2.71 15.14 -9.58
CA VAL A 202 3.70 15.05 -8.50
C VAL A 202 4.36 13.67 -8.41
N SER A 203 5.34 13.55 -7.52
CA SER A 203 6.12 12.33 -7.30
C SER A 203 5.26 11.22 -6.68
N MET A 204 5.29 10.03 -7.30
CA MET A 204 4.62 8.84 -6.75
C MET A 204 5.26 8.28 -5.48
N TYR A 205 6.44 8.76 -5.11
CA TYR A 205 7.22 8.25 -3.97
C TYR A 205 6.97 9.04 -2.68
N ASP A 206 6.61 10.31 -2.79
CA ASP A 206 6.56 11.25 -1.67
C ASP A 206 5.17 11.84 -1.43
N THR A 207 4.19 11.48 -2.25
CA THR A 207 2.85 12.04 -2.16
C THR A 207 1.81 10.99 -1.80
N GLU A 208 1.16 11.20 -0.66
CA GLU A 208 0.02 10.38 -0.24
C GLU A 208 -1.13 10.47 -1.25
N MET A 209 -1.89 9.39 -1.39
CA MET A 209 -3.02 9.29 -2.33
C MET A 209 -2.63 9.29 -3.81
N TYR A 210 -1.35 9.34 -4.18
CA TYR A 210 -0.91 9.32 -5.58
C TYR A 210 -1.51 8.15 -6.39
N TRP A 211 -1.58 6.96 -5.80
CA TRP A 211 -2.21 5.80 -6.42
C TRP A 211 -3.69 5.70 -6.09
N CYS A 212 -4.06 6.00 -4.85
CA CYS A 212 -5.43 5.81 -4.37
C CYS A 212 -6.44 6.76 -5.03
N HIS A 213 -6.06 8.04 -5.27
CA HIS A 213 -6.96 9.02 -5.87
C HIS A 213 -7.46 8.55 -7.24
N GLN A 214 -6.63 7.83 -7.99
CA GLN A 214 -6.95 7.36 -9.34
C GLN A 214 -8.15 6.40 -9.39
N MET A 215 -8.48 5.73 -8.27
CA MET A 215 -9.70 4.92 -8.16
C MET A 215 -10.97 5.77 -8.12
N LEU A 216 -10.86 7.01 -7.66
CA LEU A 216 -12.00 7.89 -7.36
C LEU A 216 -12.49 8.66 -8.59
N PHE A 217 -11.75 8.61 -9.71
CA PHE A 217 -12.07 9.33 -10.94
C PHE A 217 -12.78 8.43 -11.96
N PRO A 218 -14.03 8.73 -12.36
CA PRO A 218 -14.75 7.98 -13.38
C PRO A 218 -14.11 8.01 -14.77
N GLY A 219 -13.36 9.08 -15.08
CA GLY A 219 -12.68 9.27 -16.36
C GLY A 219 -11.26 8.73 -16.41
N TRP A 220 -10.89 7.81 -15.51
CA TRP A 220 -9.54 7.26 -15.46
C TRP A 220 -9.20 6.52 -16.76
N LYS A 221 -7.96 6.71 -17.25
CA LYS A 221 -7.46 6.05 -18.45
C LYS A 221 -6.15 5.32 -18.16
N ALA A 222 -6.03 4.12 -18.72
CA ALA A 222 -4.86 3.27 -18.51
C ALA A 222 -3.60 3.76 -19.25
N ASP A 223 -3.78 4.51 -20.34
CA ASP A 223 -2.71 4.97 -21.23
C ASP A 223 -2.00 6.24 -20.73
N VAL A 224 -2.52 6.92 -19.69
CA VAL A 224 -1.87 8.09 -19.12
C VAL A 224 -0.55 7.66 -18.47
N PRO A 225 0.61 8.09 -19.00
CA PRO A 225 1.91 7.75 -18.44
C PRO A 225 2.16 8.58 -17.18
N HIS A 226 2.98 8.05 -16.26
CA HIS A 226 3.55 8.84 -15.18
C HIS A 226 4.34 10.01 -15.77
N SER A 227 4.09 11.22 -15.27
CA SER A 227 4.76 12.45 -15.73
C SER A 227 6.24 12.53 -15.31
N GLY A 228 6.65 11.75 -14.30
CA GLY A 228 8.03 11.72 -13.79
C GLY A 228 8.88 10.55 -14.32
N LYS A 229 10.16 10.54 -13.94
CA LYS A 229 11.04 9.39 -14.16
C LYS A 229 10.84 8.38 -13.04
N LEU A 230 10.75 7.10 -13.39
CA LEU A 230 10.83 6.04 -12.40
C LEU A 230 12.27 5.90 -11.91
N LEU A 231 12.47 5.84 -10.60
CA LEU A 231 13.77 5.68 -9.97
C LEU A 231 14.22 4.23 -10.11
N GLU A 232 15.51 4.01 -10.39
CA GLU A 232 16.04 2.69 -10.68
C GLU A 232 16.62 1.99 -9.43
N PHE A 233 15.79 1.75 -8.42
CA PHE A 233 16.22 0.96 -7.25
C PHE A 233 16.26 -0.54 -7.55
N THR A 234 17.25 -1.23 -7.00
CA THR A 234 17.42 -2.69 -7.04
C THR A 234 17.50 -3.25 -5.62
N GLU A 235 17.21 -4.54 -5.40
CA GLU A 235 17.32 -5.15 -4.07
C GLU A 235 18.73 -4.99 -3.46
N LYS A 236 19.76 -5.00 -4.31
CA LYS A 236 21.17 -4.83 -3.90
C LYS A 236 21.47 -3.47 -3.29
N ASP A 237 20.70 -2.45 -3.63
CA ASP A 237 20.90 -1.09 -3.09
C ASP A 237 20.53 -0.98 -1.60
N PHE A 238 19.80 -1.98 -1.10
CA PHE A 238 19.37 -2.07 0.30
C PHE A 238 20.18 -3.10 1.10
N LEU A 239 21.11 -3.82 0.44
CA LEU A 239 22.08 -4.69 1.08
C LEU A 239 23.30 -3.85 1.52
N VAL A 240 23.09 -2.91 2.43
CA VAL A 240 24.20 -2.14 3.02
C VAL A 240 24.88 -3.01 4.07
N THR A 241 26.08 -3.53 3.75
CA THR A 241 27.04 -4.11 4.72
C THR A 241 27.67 -3.05 5.60
#